data_AF-A0A1H0QB46-F1
#
_entry.id   AF-A0A1H0QB46-F1
#
_cell.length_a   1.000
_cell.length_b   1.000
_cell.length_c   1.000
_cell.angle_alpha   90.00
_cell.angle_beta   90.00
_cell.angle_gamma   90.00
#
_symmetry.space_group_name_H-M   'P 1'
#
loop_
_entity.id
_entity.type
_entity.pdbx_description
1 polymer ?
#
loop_
_entity_poly.entity_id
_entity_poly.type
_entity_poly.pdbx_seq_one_letter_code
_entity_poly.pdbx_strand_id
1 'polypeptide(L)'
;MTRAIEKTRSCSSMAEVRQRIDALDDILVPLLVERGGYMTQAARNKREASQVRDEERIEFIVRRVRERALAEGGEPDVIEAIYRSMMEAYIAYEHREFDRMAAAGEKAGNGADGRRA
;
A
#
# COMPACT_ATOMS: atom_id res chain seq x y z
N MET A 1 2.92 23.62 11.26
CA MET A 1 3.63 22.31 11.26
C MET A 1 4.81 22.41 10.30
N THR A 2 5.97 21.85 10.65
CA THR A 2 7.17 21.79 9.80
C THR A 2 6.99 20.72 8.72
N ARG A 3 7.31 21.04 7.46
CA ARG A 3 7.19 20.13 6.30
C ARG A 3 8.23 19.01 6.37
N ALA A 4 7.96 17.85 5.77
CA ALA A 4 8.91 16.73 5.78
C ALA A 4 10.27 17.10 5.16
N ILE A 5 10.28 17.87 4.07
CA ILE A 5 11.55 18.28 3.42
C ILE A 5 12.44 19.11 4.36
N GLU A 6 11.85 19.87 5.28
CA GLU A 6 12.56 20.71 6.26
C GLU A 6 13.21 19.90 7.38
N LYS A 7 12.89 18.60 7.50
CA LYS A 7 13.54 17.69 8.45
C LYS A 7 14.87 17.14 7.91
N THR A 8 15.14 17.32 6.61
CA THR A 8 16.37 16.87 5.96
C THR A 8 17.59 17.55 6.59
N ARG A 9 18.60 16.77 6.95
CA ARG A 9 19.85 17.29 7.51
C ARG A 9 20.89 17.44 6.40
N SER A 10 21.67 18.51 6.46
CA SER A 10 22.85 18.64 5.60
C SER A 10 23.82 17.50 5.91
N CYS A 11 24.20 16.74 4.89
CA CYS A 11 25.17 15.66 4.98
C CYS A 11 26.47 16.10 4.30
N SER A 12 27.61 15.77 4.90
CA SER A 12 28.95 16.09 4.42
C SER A 12 29.56 15.00 3.55
N SER A 13 28.94 13.81 3.52
CA SER A 13 29.41 12.66 2.76
C SER A 13 28.26 11.76 2.29
N MET A 14 28.53 10.92 1.28
CA MET A 14 27.58 9.89 0.84
C MET A 14 27.31 8.82 1.90
N ALA A 15 28.25 8.59 2.83
CA ALA A 15 28.05 7.66 3.94
C ALA A 15 26.97 8.20 4.89
N GLU A 16 27.00 9.49 5.22
CA GLU A 16 25.97 10.14 6.02
C GLU A 16 24.61 10.13 5.31
N VAL A 17 24.57 10.43 4.00
CA VAL A 17 23.33 10.37 3.21
C VAL A 17 22.69 8.99 3.30
N ARG A 18 23.48 7.92 3.07
CA ARG A 18 23.01 6.53 3.15
C ARG A 18 22.47 6.20 4.54
N GLN A 19 23.20 6.54 5.59
CA GLN A 19 22.74 6.31 6.97
C GLN A 19 21.40 7.01 7.26
N ARG A 20 21.17 8.21 6.72
CA ARG A 20 19.88 8.91 6.88
C ARG A 20 18.76 8.24 6.11
N ILE A 21 19.04 7.72 4.92
CA ILE A 21 18.08 6.97 4.10
C ILE A 21 17.75 5.64 4.78
N ASP A 22 18.76 4.87 5.19
CA ASP A 22 18.57 3.59 5.87
C ASP A 22 17.68 3.74 7.11
N ALA A 23 17.92 4.78 7.92
CA ALA A 23 17.10 5.08 9.09
C ALA A 23 15.64 5.47 8.76
N LEU A 24 15.39 6.04 7.58
CA LEU A 24 14.02 6.27 7.10
C LEU A 24 13.39 4.98 6.60
N ASP A 25 14.15 4.14 5.90
CA ASP A 25 13.68 2.86 5.39
C ASP A 25 13.33 1.88 6.52
N ASP A 26 14.06 1.91 7.63
CA ASP A 26 13.73 1.18 8.88
C ASP A 26 12.35 1.56 9.44
N ILE A 27 11.85 2.76 9.13
CA ILE A 27 10.52 3.22 9.51
C ILE A 27 9.50 2.92 8.41
N LEU A 28 9.87 3.12 7.14
CA LEU A 28 8.97 2.94 6.00
C LEU A 28 8.57 1.49 5.82
N VAL A 29 9.51 0.54 5.92
CA VAL A 29 9.23 -0.88 5.67
C VAL A 29 8.16 -1.44 6.61
N PRO A 30 8.24 -1.27 7.95
CA PRO A 30 7.16 -1.70 8.84
C PRO A 30 5.79 -1.11 8.52
N LEU A 31 5.73 0.19 8.17
CA LEU A 31 4.48 0.86 7.79
C LEU A 31 3.90 0.30 6.48
N LEU A 32 4.77 -0.03 5.52
CA LEU A 32 4.36 -0.68 4.28
C LEU A 32 3.82 -2.08 4.55
N VAL A 33 4.49 -2.88 5.40
CA VAL A 33 4.00 -4.21 5.80
C VAL A 33 2.62 -4.12 6.46
N GLU A 34 2.42 -3.17 7.37
CA GLU A 34 1.12 -2.94 8.01
C GLU A 34 0.05 -2.54 6.98
N ARG A 35 0.36 -1.61 6.08
CA ARG A 35 -0.52 -1.22 4.97
C ARG A 35 -0.89 -2.43 4.10
N GLY A 36 0.07 -3.28 3.77
CA GLY A 36 -0.15 -4.54 3.03
C GLY A 36 -1.07 -5.49 3.79
N GLY A 37 -0.90 -5.60 5.11
CA GLY A 37 -1.80 -6.35 5.99
C GLY A 37 -3.26 -5.94 5.84
N TYR A 38 -3.56 -4.64 5.85
CA TYR A 38 -4.92 -4.14 5.63
C TYR A 38 -5.46 -4.44 4.22
N MET A 39 -4.61 -4.38 3.20
CA MET A 39 -4.99 -4.74 1.83
C MET A 39 -5.39 -6.23 1.73
N THR A 40 -4.63 -7.13 2.37
CA THR A 40 -5.00 -8.56 2.42
C THR A 40 -6.32 -8.83 3.15
N GLN A 41 -6.65 -8.04 4.18
CA GLN A 41 -7.97 -8.13 4.82
C GLN A 41 -9.08 -7.72 3.86
N ALA A 42 -8.87 -6.69 3.04
CA ALA A 42 -9.82 -6.30 2.01
C ALA A 42 -10.04 -7.43 0.99
N ALA A 43 -9.01 -8.20 0.64
CA ALA A 43 -9.13 -9.38 -0.23
C ALA A 43 -10.02 -10.50 0.35
N ARG A 44 -10.08 -10.66 1.68
CA ARG A 44 -11.00 -11.62 2.33
C ARG A 44 -12.47 -11.22 2.19
N ASN A 45 -12.75 -9.93 2.05
CA ASN A 45 -14.10 -9.40 1.87
C ASN A 45 -14.55 -9.39 0.40
N LYS A 46 -13.61 -9.56 -0.54
CA LYS A 46 -13.89 -9.65 -1.98
C LYS A 46 -14.33 -11.07 -2.34
N ARG A 47 -15.50 -11.19 -2.98
CA ARG A 47 -16.08 -12.49 -3.38
C ARG A 47 -15.49 -12.99 -4.70
N GLU A 48 -15.08 -12.07 -5.57
CA GLU A 48 -14.58 -12.38 -6.91
C GLU A 48 -13.24 -11.68 -7.20
N ALA A 49 -12.39 -12.31 -8.02
CA ALA A 49 -11.07 -11.79 -8.40
C ALA A 49 -11.15 -10.48 -9.21
N SER A 50 -12.25 -10.23 -9.91
CA SER A 50 -12.56 -8.98 -10.62
C SER A 50 -12.65 -7.77 -9.67
N GLN A 51 -12.94 -7.99 -8.38
CA GLN A 51 -13.03 -6.94 -7.36
C GLN A 51 -11.66 -6.58 -6.78
N VAL A 52 -10.58 -7.28 -7.16
CA VAL A 52 -9.23 -7.06 -6.62
C VAL A 52 -8.72 -5.68 -7.02
N ARG A 53 -9.01 -5.22 -8.24
CA ARG A 53 -8.66 -3.90 -8.74
C ARG A 53 -9.84 -2.95 -8.67
N ASP A 54 -9.66 -1.83 -7.98
CA ASP A 54 -10.62 -0.75 -7.85
C ASP A 54 -9.98 0.55 -8.34
N GLU A 55 -10.27 0.92 -9.58
CA GLU A 55 -9.69 2.10 -10.25
C GLU A 55 -10.10 3.40 -9.56
N GLU A 56 -11.35 3.51 -9.09
CA GLU A 56 -11.82 4.69 -8.38
C GLU A 56 -11.01 4.89 -7.09
N ARG A 57 -10.75 3.78 -6.37
CA ARG A 57 -9.92 3.81 -5.17
C ARG A 57 -8.47 4.17 -5.48
N ILE A 58 -7.90 3.65 -6.55
CA ILE A 58 -6.53 3.96 -7.00
C ILE A 58 -6.40 5.46 -7.27
N GLU A 59 -7.30 6.04 -8.08
CA GLU A 59 -7.26 7.46 -8.42
C GLU A 59 -7.52 8.37 -7.21
N PHE A 60 -8.39 7.95 -6.30
CA PHE A 60 -8.57 8.65 -5.02
C PHE A 60 -7.26 8.71 -4.21
N ILE A 61 -6.55 7.58 -4.10
CA ILE A 61 -5.28 7.52 -3.38
C ILE A 61 -4.23 8.39 -4.07
N VAL A 62 -4.11 8.30 -5.40
CA VAL A 62 -3.16 9.10 -6.19
C VAL A 62 -3.35 10.58 -5.95
N ARG A 63 -4.58 11.10 -6.10
CA ARG A 63 -4.88 12.52 -5.83
C ARG A 63 -4.46 12.92 -4.41
N ARG A 64 -4.83 12.13 -3.41
CA ARG A 64 -4.51 12.41 -2.00
C ARG A 64 -3.01 12.46 -1.75
N VAL A 65 -2.23 11.56 -2.34
CA VAL A 65 -0.77 11.51 -2.10
C VAL A 65 -0.03 12.59 -2.88
N ARG A 66 -0.52 12.98 -4.07
CA ARG A 66 -0.02 14.14 -4.82
C ARG A 66 -0.21 15.44 -4.03
N GLU A 67 -1.42 15.66 -3.52
CA GLU A 67 -1.72 16.82 -2.66
C GLU A 67 -0.82 16.85 -1.42
N ARG A 68 -0.60 15.68 -0.80
CA ARG A 68 0.29 15.60 0.35
C ARG A 68 1.76 15.83 -0.01
N ALA A 69 2.23 15.34 -1.15
CA ALA A 69 3.59 15.56 -1.62
C ALA A 69 3.90 17.07 -1.72
N LEU A 70 3.00 17.84 -2.33
CA LEU A 70 3.10 19.29 -2.40
C LEU A 70 3.17 19.93 -1.01
N ALA A 71 2.26 19.54 -0.12
CA ALA A 71 2.20 20.08 1.24
C ALA A 71 3.50 19.81 2.04
N GLU A 72 4.18 18.70 1.76
CA GLU A 72 5.45 18.32 2.40
C GLU A 72 6.70 18.87 1.70
N GLY A 73 6.54 19.56 0.58
CA GLY A 73 7.64 20.11 -0.23
C GLY A 73 8.36 19.08 -1.10
N GLY A 74 7.68 17.98 -1.46
CA GLY A 74 8.15 16.97 -2.40
C GLY A 74 7.57 17.13 -3.81
N GLU A 75 8.05 16.29 -4.73
CA GLU A 75 7.62 16.25 -6.14
C GLU A 75 6.41 15.30 -6.30
N PRO A 76 5.22 15.77 -6.69
CA PRO A 76 4.01 14.94 -6.79
C PRO A 76 4.14 13.77 -7.76
N ASP A 77 4.82 13.97 -8.88
CA ASP A 77 4.94 12.94 -9.92
C ASP A 77 5.80 11.76 -9.43
N VAL A 78 6.82 12.04 -8.61
CA VAL A 78 7.64 11.00 -7.95
C VAL A 78 6.80 10.21 -6.96
N ILE A 79 6.01 10.89 -6.13
CA ILE A 79 5.16 10.23 -5.12
C ILE A 79 4.04 9.41 -5.79
N GLU A 80 3.43 9.92 -6.86
CA GLU A 80 2.46 9.15 -7.64
C GLU A 80 3.07 7.86 -8.20
N ALA A 81 4.24 7.93 -8.84
CA ALA A 81 4.89 6.77 -9.43
C ALA A 81 5.16 5.67 -8.37
N ILE A 82 5.61 6.06 -7.17
CA ILE A 82 5.81 5.14 -6.05
C ILE A 82 4.48 4.50 -5.63
N TYR A 83 3.43 5.30 -5.45
CA TYR A 83 2.14 4.79 -4.97
C TYR A 83 1.44 3.89 -5.99
N ARG A 84 1.49 4.22 -7.28
CA ARG A 84 0.96 3.35 -8.34
C ARG A 84 1.69 2.01 -8.35
N SER A 85 3.02 2.03 -8.36
CA SER A 85 3.84 0.80 -8.33
C SER A 85 3.55 -0.05 -7.09
N MET A 86 3.43 0.59 -5.93
CA MET A 86 3.07 -0.09 -4.68
C MET A 86 1.68 -0.75 -4.77
N MET A 87 0.68 -0.05 -5.32
CA MET A 87 -0.67 -0.60 -5.48
C MET A 87 -0.68 -1.79 -6.44
N GLU A 88 0.01 -1.71 -7.57
CA GLU A 88 0.16 -2.85 -8.49
C GLU A 88 0.84 -4.05 -7.82
N ALA A 89 1.89 -3.81 -7.03
CA ALA A 89 2.58 -4.86 -6.29
C ALA A 89 1.64 -5.58 -5.30
N TYR A 90 0.80 -4.82 -4.58
CA TYR A 90 -0.18 -5.41 -3.66
C TYR A 90 -1.33 -6.10 -4.38
N ILE A 91 -1.83 -5.57 -5.50
CA ILE A 91 -2.83 -6.24 -6.33
C ILE A 91 -2.28 -7.59 -6.82
N ALA A 92 -1.06 -7.62 -7.33
CA ALA A 92 -0.41 -8.86 -7.75
C ALA A 92 -0.20 -9.83 -6.58
N TYR A 93 0.12 -9.33 -5.39
CA TYR A 93 0.21 -10.16 -4.18
C TYR A 93 -1.15 -10.74 -3.78
N GLU A 94 -2.22 -9.93 -3.78
CA GLU A 94 -3.59 -10.34 -3.49
C GLU A 94 -4.08 -11.44 -4.43
N HIS A 95 -3.78 -11.35 -5.73
CA HIS A 95 -4.10 -12.41 -6.68
C HIS A 95 -3.46 -13.76 -6.31
N ARG A 96 -2.17 -13.76 -5.96
CA ARG A 96 -1.47 -14.98 -5.53
C ARG A 96 -2.06 -15.59 -4.26
N GLU A 97 -2.40 -14.74 -3.28
CA GLU A 97 -3.03 -15.21 -2.04
C GLU A 97 -4.45 -15.72 -2.28
N PHE A 98 -5.21 -15.09 -3.18
CA PHE A 98 -6.54 -15.58 -3.58
C PHE A 98 -6.46 -16.99 -4.16
N ASP A 99 -5.52 -17.23 -5.08
CA ASP A 99 -5.31 -18.53 -5.73
C ASP A 99 -4.89 -19.59 -4.70
N ARG A 100 -4.01 -19.21 -3.77
CA ARG A 100 -3.58 -20.07 -2.66
C ARG A 100 -4.76 -20.48 -1.76
N MET A 101 -5.60 -19.53 -1.36
CA MET A 101 -6.78 -19.81 -0.52
C MET A 101 -7.83 -20.66 -1.25
N ALA A 102 -7.99 -20.46 -2.56
CA ALA A 102 -8.87 -21.28 -3.39
C ALA A 102 -8.37 -22.73 -3.48
N ALA A 103 -7.06 -22.93 -3.70
CA ALA A 103 -6.43 -24.25 -3.73
C ALA A 103 -6.49 -24.97 -2.36
N ALA A 104 -6.44 -24.22 -1.25
CA ALA A 104 -6.55 -24.74 0.11
C ALA A 104 -7.99 -25.05 0.55
N GLY A 105 -9.02 -24.72 -0.25
CA GLY A 105 -10.43 -24.96 0.08
C GLY A 105 -11.03 -24.02 1.13
N GLU A 106 -10.31 -22.96 1.52
CA GLU A 106 -10.70 -22.05 2.62
C GLU A 106 -11.82 -21.07 2.25
N LYS A 107 -12.16 -20.95 0.96
CA LYS A 107 -13.20 -20.01 0.48
C LYS A 107 -14.65 -20.52 0.61
N ALA A 108 -14.87 -21.80 0.89
CA ALA A 108 -16.20 -22.41 0.90
C ALA A 108 -17.03 -22.17 2.18
N GLY A 109 -16.61 -21.27 3.08
CA GLY A 109 -17.18 -21.14 4.43
C GLY A 109 -18.21 -20.04 4.67
N ASN A 110 -18.48 -19.11 3.75
CA ASN A 110 -19.31 -17.92 4.07
C ASN A 110 -20.56 -17.74 3.19
N GLY A 111 -21.18 -18.86 2.77
CA GLY A 111 -22.33 -18.88 1.86
C GLY A 111 -23.54 -19.67 2.36
N ALA A 112 -23.67 -19.93 3.66
CA ALA A 112 -24.82 -20.66 4.19
C ALA A 112 -25.25 -20.11 5.56
N ASP A 113 -25.82 -18.91 5.59
CA ASP A 113 -26.91 -18.65 6.53
C ASP A 113 -28.04 -17.92 5.79
N GLY A 114 -29.07 -18.69 5.48
CA GLY A 114 -30.13 -18.34 4.55
C GLY A 114 -31.14 -19.48 4.43
N ARG A 115 -31.55 -20.02 5.59
CA ARG A 115 -32.82 -20.71 5.89
C ARG A 115 -32.66 -21.58 7.14
N ARG A 116 -33.30 -21.18 8.24
CA ARG A 116 -34.07 -22.03 9.17
C ARG A 116 -34.61 -21.19 10.34
N ALA A 117 -35.88 -20.81 10.24
CA ALA A 117 -36.94 -20.90 11.25
C ALA A 117 -38.13 -20.07 10.77
#